data_AF-A0A383ES23-F1
#
_entry.id   AF-A0A383ES23-F1
#
_cell.length_a   1.000
_cell.length_b   1.000
_cell.length_c   1.000
_cell.angle_alpha   90.00
_cell.angle_beta   90.00
_cell.angle_gamma   90.00
#
_symmetry.space_group_name_H-M   'P 1'
#
loop_
_entity.id
_entity.type
_entity.pdbx_description
1 polymer ?
#
loop_
_entity_poly.entity_id
_entity_poly.type
_entity_poly.pdbx_seq_one_letter_code
_entity_poly.pdbx_strand_id
1 'polypeptide(L)'
;MSTIELKQFILETAKNLGFSKIGISPAESDSLVNNKLISWLDNNFHATMHWMETRSTERSNIHNYYPEAKLVISLALNYFTGNVSNQKDVGKISNYAWGDDYHDLIKPRIYQLLNKIKSINPSINGIVCI
;
A
#
# COMPACT_ATOMS: atom_id res chain seq x y z
N MET A 1 2.38 8.06 25.61
CA MET A 1 1.17 7.94 24.78
C MET A 1 0.69 6.49 24.85
N SER A 2 -0.57 6.27 25.17
CA SER A 2 -1.23 4.95 25.14
C SER A 2 -1.40 4.44 23.71
N THR A 3 -1.70 3.14 23.54
CA THR A 3 -1.99 2.55 22.23
C THR A 3 -3.16 3.22 21.52
N ILE A 4 -4.19 3.64 22.27
CA ILE A 4 -5.38 4.28 21.72
C ILE A 4 -5.03 5.67 21.19
N GLU A 5 -4.29 6.46 21.98
CA GLU A 5 -3.83 7.79 21.57
C GLU A 5 -2.90 7.71 20.35
N LEU A 6 -2.00 6.73 20.30
CA LEU A 6 -1.10 6.54 19.16
C LEU A 6 -1.87 6.17 17.89
N LYS A 7 -2.85 5.26 18.01
CA LYS A 7 -3.74 4.92 16.89
C LYS A 7 -4.46 6.16 16.37
N GLN A 8 -5.04 6.96 17.26
CA GLN A 8 -5.75 8.17 16.86
C GLN A 8 -4.83 9.18 16.16
N PHE A 9 -3.62 9.38 16.71
CA PHE A 9 -2.60 10.23 16.09
C PHE A 9 -2.25 9.78 14.67
N ILE A 10 -2.07 8.47 14.44
CA ILE A 10 -1.76 7.90 13.12
C ILE A 10 -2.90 8.22 12.14
N LEU A 11 -4.15 7.97 12.54
CA LEU A 11 -5.32 8.19 11.68
C LEU A 11 -5.47 9.66 11.30
N GLU A 12 -5.36 10.56 12.27
CA GLU A 12 -5.45 12.00 12.04
C GLU A 12 -4.30 12.52 11.19
N THR A 13 -3.08 12.08 11.48
CA THR A 13 -1.89 12.47 10.72
C THR A 13 -1.99 12.03 9.27
N ALA A 14 -2.40 10.79 9.01
CA ALA A 14 -2.59 10.28 7.66
C ALA A 14 -3.68 11.04 6.90
N LYS A 15 -4.79 11.37 7.57
CA LYS A 15 -5.85 12.21 6.99
C LYS A 15 -5.33 13.60 6.63
N ASN A 16 -4.54 14.22 7.50
CA ASN A 16 -3.92 15.52 7.26
C ASN A 16 -2.88 15.50 6.12
N LEU A 17 -2.25 14.34 5.88
CA LEU A 17 -1.38 14.11 4.71
C LEU A 17 -2.18 13.82 3.42
N GLY A 18 -3.51 13.85 3.49
CA GLY A 18 -4.42 13.75 2.36
C GLY A 18 -4.96 12.36 2.08
N PHE A 19 -4.61 11.33 2.87
CA PHE A 19 -5.14 9.98 2.67
C PHE A 19 -6.65 9.91 2.95
N SER A 20 -7.40 9.34 2.01
CA SER A 20 -8.86 9.28 2.04
C SER A 20 -9.37 8.11 2.90
N LYS A 21 -8.62 7.01 2.98
CA LYS A 21 -8.90 5.88 3.88
C LYS A 21 -7.62 5.35 4.49
N ILE A 22 -7.75 4.85 5.72
CA ILE A 22 -6.67 4.29 6.51
C ILE A 22 -7.19 3.05 7.22
N GLY A 23 -6.41 1.97 7.20
CA GLY A 23 -6.65 0.74 7.96
C GLY A 23 -5.37 0.29 8.67
N ILE A 24 -5.53 -0.36 9.81
CA ILE A 24 -4.42 -0.98 10.56
C ILE A 24 -4.82 -2.42 10.87
N SER A 25 -3.99 -3.38 10.49
CA SER A 25 -4.19 -4.80 10.77
C SER A 25 -2.94 -5.44 11.36
N PRO A 26 -3.06 -6.54 12.11
CA PRO A 26 -1.93 -7.41 12.41
C PRO A 26 -1.18 -7.83 11.14
N ALA A 27 0.14 -7.95 11.24
CA ALA A 27 0.97 -8.56 10.22
C ALA A 27 0.96 -10.08 10.42
N GLU A 28 -0.15 -10.73 10.05
CA GLU A 28 -0.32 -12.18 10.17
C GLU A 28 -0.18 -12.86 8.81
N SER A 29 0.34 -14.09 8.81
CA SER A 29 0.39 -14.94 7.62
C SER A 29 -0.93 -15.70 7.45
N ASP A 30 -1.48 -15.72 6.24
CA ASP A 30 -2.68 -16.49 5.89
C ASP A 30 -2.36 -17.55 4.83
N SER A 31 -2.51 -18.82 5.19
CA SER A 31 -2.29 -19.95 4.27
C SER A 31 -3.23 -19.93 3.07
N LEU A 32 -4.44 -19.37 3.23
CA LEU A 32 -5.40 -19.20 2.12
C LEU A 32 -4.89 -18.21 1.09
N VAL A 33 -4.24 -17.12 1.52
CA VAL A 33 -3.63 -16.13 0.63
C VAL A 33 -2.48 -16.75 -0.16
N ASN A 34 -1.61 -17.53 0.51
CA ASN A 34 -0.53 -18.26 -0.15
C ASN A 34 -1.06 -19.22 -1.23
N ASN A 35 -2.06 -20.04 -0.90
CA ASN A 35 -2.63 -21.00 -1.84
C ASN A 35 -3.26 -20.33 -3.06
N LYS A 36 -3.92 -19.18 -2.85
CA LYS A 36 -4.48 -18.37 -3.95
C LYS A 36 -3.40 -17.80 -4.86
N LEU A 37 -2.29 -17.31 -4.29
CA LEU A 37 -1.16 -16.81 -5.08
C LEU A 37 -0.54 -17.92 -5.91
N ILE A 38 -0.25 -19.08 -5.31
CA ILE A 38 0.33 -20.24 -6.01
C ILE A 38 -0.60 -20.68 -7.15
N SER A 39 -1.89 -20.86 -6.87
CA SER A 39 -2.87 -21.24 -7.90
C SER A 39 -2.93 -20.21 -9.04
N TRP A 40 -2.86 -18.92 -8.74
CA TRP A 40 -2.85 -17.87 -9.77
C TRP A 40 -1.56 -17.87 -10.62
N LEU A 41 -0.41 -18.15 -10.00
CA LEU A 41 0.88 -18.28 -10.69
C LEU A 41 0.92 -19.54 -11.58
N ASP A 42 0.46 -20.69 -11.07
CA ASP A 42 0.41 -21.96 -11.82
C ASP A 42 -0.44 -21.86 -13.09
N ASN A 43 -1.44 -20.97 -13.09
CA ASN A 43 -2.28 -20.69 -14.25
C ASN A 43 -1.68 -19.62 -15.20
N ASN A 44 -0.43 -19.18 -14.98
CA ASN A 44 0.25 -18.15 -15.77
C ASN A 44 -0.53 -16.81 -15.85
N PHE A 45 -1.31 -16.47 -14.83
CA PHE A 45 -2.14 -15.25 -14.85
C PHE A 45 -1.35 -13.97 -14.58
N HIS A 46 -0.04 -14.05 -14.36
CA HIS A 46 0.84 -12.90 -14.17
C HIS A 46 1.31 -12.21 -15.45
N ALA A 47 0.98 -12.75 -16.63
CA ALA A 47 1.47 -12.25 -17.91
C ALA A 47 2.99 -11.99 -17.86
N THR A 48 3.44 -10.76 -18.13
CA THR A 48 4.86 -10.39 -18.13
C THR A 48 5.42 -10.02 -16.75
N MET A 49 4.62 -10.09 -15.68
CA MET A 49 5.05 -9.75 -14.32
C MET A 49 5.87 -10.87 -13.67
N HIS A 50 7.00 -11.26 -14.27
CA HIS A 50 7.87 -12.34 -13.76
C HIS A 50 8.30 -12.14 -12.30
N TRP A 51 8.39 -10.88 -11.85
CA TRP A 51 8.69 -10.56 -10.45
C TRP A 51 7.63 -11.06 -9.46
N MET A 52 6.38 -11.33 -9.89
CA MET A 52 5.34 -11.95 -9.06
C MET A 52 5.70 -13.40 -8.73
N GLU A 53 6.25 -14.13 -9.69
CA GLU A 53 6.67 -15.52 -9.54
C GLU A 53 7.98 -15.59 -8.75
N THR A 54 9.01 -14.85 -9.18
CA THR A 54 10.35 -14.91 -8.55
C THR A 54 10.37 -14.42 -7.11
N ARG A 55 9.38 -13.62 -6.69
CA ARG A 55 9.25 -13.11 -5.31
C ARG A 55 8.04 -13.70 -4.59
N SER A 56 7.46 -14.78 -5.10
CA SER A 56 6.24 -15.40 -4.53
C SER A 56 6.35 -15.69 -3.03
N THR A 57 7.52 -16.16 -2.56
CA THR A 57 7.79 -16.43 -1.13
C THR A 57 7.67 -15.19 -0.24
N GLU A 58 8.17 -14.04 -0.68
CA GLU A 58 8.04 -12.77 0.05
C GLU A 58 6.60 -12.24 0.00
N ARG A 59 5.92 -12.47 -1.13
CA ARG A 59 4.55 -11.98 -1.36
C ARG A 59 3.48 -12.79 -0.63
N SER A 60 3.74 -14.06 -0.35
CA SER A 60 2.80 -14.92 0.37
C SER A 60 2.87 -14.75 1.88
N ASN A 61 3.99 -14.24 2.41
CA ASN A 61 4.16 -14.02 3.84
C ASN A 61 5.03 -12.78 4.11
N ILE A 62 4.44 -11.78 4.75
CA ILE A 62 5.11 -10.53 5.10
C ILE A 62 6.38 -10.75 5.94
N HIS A 63 6.44 -11.79 6.77
CA HIS A 63 7.61 -12.07 7.59
C HIS A 63 8.83 -12.56 6.79
N ASN A 64 8.63 -13.03 5.56
CA ASN A 64 9.73 -13.34 4.65
C ASN A 64 10.36 -12.07 4.06
N TYR A 65 9.60 -10.96 4.02
CA TYR A 65 10.06 -9.66 3.53
C TYR A 65 10.54 -8.74 4.67
N TYR A 66 9.80 -8.71 5.78
CA TYR A 66 10.10 -7.92 6.97
C TYR A 66 9.78 -8.74 8.23
N PRO A 67 10.74 -9.54 8.74
CA PRO A 67 10.51 -10.50 9.82
C PRO A 67 9.89 -9.89 11.09
N GLU A 68 10.36 -8.71 11.50
CA GLU A 68 9.87 -7.97 12.66
C GLU A 68 8.51 -7.27 12.46
N ALA A 69 7.82 -7.45 11.33
CA ALA A 69 6.50 -6.89 11.09
C ALA A 69 5.50 -7.30 12.19
N LYS A 70 4.83 -6.32 12.79
CA LYS A 70 3.75 -6.54 13.77
C LYS A 70 2.40 -6.04 13.29
N LEU A 71 2.41 -4.93 12.55
CA LEU A 71 1.22 -4.27 12.02
C LEU A 71 1.47 -3.82 10.59
N VAL A 72 0.41 -3.83 9.79
CA VAL A 72 0.36 -3.22 8.45
C VAL A 72 -0.57 -2.02 8.52
N ILE A 73 -0.09 -0.87 8.06
CA ILE A 73 -0.90 0.36 7.91
C ILE A 73 -1.19 0.54 6.43
N SER A 74 -2.44 0.29 6.03
CA SER A 74 -2.91 0.44 4.65
C SER A 74 -3.50 1.83 4.45
N LEU A 75 -3.07 2.51 3.39
CA LEU A 75 -3.46 3.89 3.07
C LEU A 75 -4.05 3.93 1.67
N ALA A 76 -5.08 4.75 1.44
CA ALA A 76 -5.70 4.91 0.13
C ALA A 76 -5.96 6.37 -0.20
N LEU A 77 -5.78 6.71 -1.49
CA LEU A 77 -6.16 7.99 -2.08
C LEU A 77 -7.20 7.76 -3.17
N ASN A 78 -8.17 8.67 -3.25
CA ASN A 78 -9.09 8.72 -4.38
C ASN A 78 -8.43 9.50 -5.53
N TYR A 79 -8.20 8.83 -6.66
CA TYR A 79 -7.66 9.43 -7.88
C TYR A 79 -8.75 9.75 -8.92
N PHE A 80 -10.03 9.57 -8.59
CA PHE A 80 -11.12 9.86 -9.51
C PHE A 80 -11.25 11.36 -9.77
N THR A 81 -11.07 11.76 -11.03
CA THR A 81 -11.14 13.16 -11.47
C THR A 81 -12.48 13.55 -12.09
N GLY A 82 -13.32 12.59 -12.50
CA GLY A 82 -14.57 12.84 -13.22
C GLY A 82 -14.43 13.38 -14.66
N ASN A 83 -13.20 13.57 -15.15
CA ASN A 83 -12.94 14.30 -16.40
C ASN A 83 -12.73 13.38 -17.61
N VAL A 84 -13.71 12.55 -17.95
CA VAL A 84 -13.60 11.65 -19.11
C VAL A 84 -13.95 12.39 -20.40
N SER A 85 -13.07 12.32 -21.40
CA SER A 85 -13.37 12.83 -22.74
C SER A 85 -14.50 12.03 -23.38
N ASN A 86 -15.51 12.75 -23.89
CA ASN A 86 -16.62 12.19 -24.68
C ASN A 86 -16.36 12.22 -26.18
N GLN A 87 -15.15 12.59 -26.60
CA GLN A 87 -14.79 12.62 -28.01
C GLN A 87 -14.85 11.20 -28.61
N LYS A 88 -15.49 11.11 -29.77
CA LYS A 88 -15.50 9.89 -30.58
C LYS A 88 -14.14 9.75 -31.27
N ASP A 89 -13.75 8.52 -31.56
CA ASP A 89 -12.55 8.18 -32.34
C ASP A 89 -11.20 8.54 -31.69
N VAL A 90 -11.17 8.64 -30.35
CA VAL A 90 -9.92 8.81 -29.57
C VAL A 90 -9.73 7.65 -28.59
N GLY A 91 -8.49 7.16 -28.49
CA GLY A 91 -8.10 6.18 -27.49
C GLY A 91 -8.24 6.73 -26.07
N LYS A 92 -8.52 5.86 -25.10
CA LYS A 92 -8.67 6.23 -23.69
C LYS A 92 -7.53 5.66 -22.85
N ILE A 93 -6.98 6.50 -21.98
CA ILE A 93 -6.03 6.09 -20.95
C ILE A 93 -6.79 5.95 -19.64
N SER A 94 -6.49 4.91 -18.86
CA SER A 94 -7.12 4.71 -17.55
C SER A 94 -6.75 5.82 -16.57
N ASN A 95 -7.71 6.25 -15.73
CA ASN A 95 -7.57 7.40 -14.84
C ASN A 95 -6.40 7.29 -13.84
N TYR A 96 -5.91 6.07 -13.53
CA TYR A 96 -4.78 5.90 -12.61
C TYR A 96 -3.46 6.44 -13.19
N ALA A 97 -3.38 6.58 -14.52
CA ALA A 97 -2.21 7.08 -15.25
C ALA A 97 -2.40 8.53 -15.71
N TRP A 98 -3.33 9.27 -15.11
CA TRP A 98 -3.55 10.68 -15.42
C TRP A 98 -2.79 11.58 -14.44
N GLY A 99 -2.17 12.64 -14.96
CA GLY A 99 -1.38 13.57 -14.15
C GLY A 99 0.01 13.01 -13.84
N ASP A 100 0.53 13.38 -12.67
CA ASP A 100 1.85 12.94 -12.21
C ASP A 100 1.82 11.48 -11.77
N ASP A 101 2.97 10.79 -11.82
CA ASP A 101 3.11 9.43 -11.31
C ASP A 101 2.72 9.39 -9.82
N TYR A 102 1.74 8.55 -9.49
CA TYR A 102 1.25 8.44 -8.13
C TYR A 102 2.35 7.99 -7.16
N HIS A 103 3.40 7.29 -7.61
CA HIS A 103 4.51 6.92 -6.75
C HIS A 103 5.24 8.16 -6.21
N ASP A 104 5.45 9.17 -7.03
CA ASP A 104 6.14 10.40 -6.65
C ASP A 104 5.30 11.25 -5.67
N LEU A 105 3.98 11.11 -5.73
CA LEU A 105 3.06 11.80 -4.83
C LEU A 105 2.83 11.04 -3.52
N ILE A 106 2.66 9.72 -3.58
CA ILE A 106 2.29 8.88 -2.43
C ILE A 106 3.50 8.58 -1.55
N LYS A 107 4.65 8.24 -2.14
CA LYS A 107 5.82 7.74 -1.38
C LYS A 107 6.31 8.75 -0.35
N PRO A 108 6.48 10.04 -0.71
CA PRO A 108 6.90 11.04 0.27
C PRO A 108 5.89 11.22 1.40
N ARG A 109 4.58 11.12 1.13
CA ARG A 109 3.54 11.24 2.16
C ARG A 109 3.57 10.06 3.14
N ILE A 110 3.81 8.84 2.67
CA ILE A 110 3.96 7.68 3.56
C ILE A 110 5.23 7.83 4.42
N TYR A 111 6.35 8.29 3.85
CA TYR A 111 7.55 8.61 4.64
C TYR A 111 7.30 9.71 5.68
N GLN A 112 6.56 10.76 5.33
CA GLN A 112 6.19 11.81 6.29
C GLN A 112 5.34 11.24 7.44
N LEU A 113 4.40 10.34 7.15
CA LEU A 113 3.63 9.65 8.18
C LEU A 113 4.54 8.83 9.10
N LEU A 114 5.43 8.00 8.54
CA LEU A 114 6.38 7.19 9.30
C LEU A 114 7.29 8.06 10.19
N ASN A 115 7.80 9.17 9.67
CA ASN A 115 8.65 10.09 10.43
C ASN A 115 7.88 10.75 11.59
N LYS A 116 6.62 11.12 11.37
CA LYS A 116 5.76 11.64 12.45
C LYS A 116 5.50 10.59 13.53
N ILE A 117 5.27 9.33 13.16
CA ILE A 117 5.14 8.23 14.14
C ILE A 117 6.44 8.07 14.94
N LYS A 118 7.60 8.07 14.26
CA LYS A 118 8.91 7.97 14.89
C LYS A 118 9.24 9.14 15.83
N SER A 119 8.75 10.35 15.54
CA SER A 119 8.92 11.49 16.44
C SER A 119 8.20 11.33 17.78
N ILE A 120 7.13 10.53 17.84
CA ILE A 120 6.44 10.19 19.10
C ILE A 120 7.17 9.07 19.83
N ASN A 121 7.59 8.04 19.09
CA ASN A 121 8.33 6.92 19.65
C ASN A 121 9.46 6.48 18.70
N PRO A 122 10.72 6.89 18.98
CA PRO A 122 11.86 6.56 18.14
C PRO A 122 12.19 5.06 18.03
N SER A 123 11.65 4.23 18.93
CA SER A 123 11.84 2.77 18.87
C SER A 123 11.00 2.09 17.78
N ILE A 124 10.01 2.79 17.21
CA ILE A 124 9.17 2.25 16.14
C ILE A 124 9.96 2.23 14.83
N ASN A 125 10.04 1.06 14.21
CA ASN A 125 10.58 0.87 12.87
C ASN A 125 9.47 0.52 11.88
N GLY A 126 9.72 0.79 10.60
CA GLY A 126 8.78 0.50 9.53
C GLY A 126 9.43 0.62 8.16
N ILE A 127 8.86 -0.10 7.20
CA ILE A 127 9.20 -0.05 5.77
C ILE A 127 8.05 0.62 5.02
N VAL A 128 8.39 1.43 4.02
CA VAL A 128 7.41 2.11 3.15
C VAL A 128 7.31 1.33 1.85
N CYS A 129 6.09 0.96 1.48
CA CYS A 129 5.75 0.29 0.23
C CYS A 129 4.64 1.07 -0.50
N ILE A 130 4.60 0.94 -1.82
CA ILE A 130 3.53 1.39 -2.70
C ILE A 130 3.15 0.21 -3.60
#